data_AF-A0A4Q2X6F4-F1
#
_entry.id   AF-A0A4Q2X6F4-F1
#
_cell.length_a   1.000
_cell.length_b   1.000
_cell.length_c   1.000
_cell.angle_alpha   90.00
_cell.angle_beta   90.00
_cell.angle_gamma   90.00
#
_symmetry.space_group_name_H-M   'P 1'
#
loop_
_entity.id
_entity.type
_entity.pdbx_description
1 polymer ?
#
loop_
_entity_poly.entity_id
_entity_poly.type
_entity_poly.pdbx_seq_one_letter_code
_entity_poly.pdbx_strand_id
1 'polypeptide(L)' 'MAQKAGKSLEQLQRGHETYMLRCGECHKYMLPQALDVDEWEDAMPKMIKHAGLEAADEKAVLDYVVAVKTDRGE' A
#
# COMPACT_ATOMS: atom_id res chain seq x y z
N MET A 1 2.77 7.21 12.29
CA MET A 1 2.96 6.39 11.08
C MET A 1 4.43 6.11 10.72
N ALA A 2 5.18 6.98 10.04
CA ALA A 2 6.52 6.66 9.49
C ALA A 2 7.53 6.08 10.49
N GLN A 3 7.75 6.76 11.63
CA GLN A 3 8.65 6.27 12.68
C GLN A 3 8.19 4.94 13.29
N LYS A 4 6.87 4.75 13.48
CA LYS A 4 6.33 3.50 14.03
C LYS A 4 6.51 2.32 13.06
N ALA A 5 6.45 2.57 11.76
CA ALA A 5 6.61 1.55 10.72
C ALA A 5 8.08 1.29 10.33
N GLY A 6 9.03 2.07 10.87
CA GLY A 6 10.45 1.96 10.48
C GLY A 6 10.72 2.29 9.02
N LYS A 7 9.90 3.16 8.39
CA LYS A 7 10.02 3.57 6.97
C LYS A 7 10.36 5.04 6.86
N SER A 8 11.00 5.45 5.76
CA SER A 8 11.22 6.87 5.49
C SER A 8 9.90 7.56 5.12
N LEU A 9 9.83 8.88 5.38
CA LEU A 9 8.66 9.67 5.01
C LEU A 9 8.43 9.65 3.49
N GLU A 10 9.51 9.80 2.70
CA GLU A 10 9.44 9.76 1.23
C GLU A 10 8.85 8.45 0.70
N GLN A 11 9.24 7.30 1.27
CA GLN A 11 8.72 6.00 0.86
C GLN A 11 7.21 5.90 1.11
N LEU A 12 6.76 6.31 2.31
CA LEU A 12 5.34 6.28 2.64
C LEU A 12 4.53 7.30 1.86
N GLN A 13 5.13 8.44 1.50
CA GLN A 13 4.45 9.45 0.71
C GLN A 13 4.22 8.98 -0.73
N ARG A 14 5.22 8.36 -1.37
CA ARG A 14 5.03 7.70 -2.67
C ARG A 14 3.94 6.63 -2.59
N GLY A 15 3.98 5.78 -1.57
CA GLY A 15 2.98 4.73 -1.36
C GLY A 15 1.57 5.29 -1.18
N HIS A 16 1.43 6.34 -0.40
CA HIS A 16 0.17 7.05 -0.19
C HIS A 16 -0.38 7.65 -1.49
N GLU A 17 0.46 8.35 -2.26
CA GLU A 17 0.05 8.95 -3.53
C GLU A 17 -0.41 7.89 -4.53
N THR A 18 0.36 6.82 -4.70
CA THR A 18 -0.02 5.70 -5.56
C THR A 18 -1.30 5.03 -5.07
N TYR A 19 -1.44 4.80 -3.76
CA TYR A 19 -2.64 4.21 -3.17
C TYR A 19 -3.90 5.05 -3.42
N MET A 20 -3.82 6.37 -3.21
CA MET A 20 -4.95 7.28 -3.37
C MET A 20 -5.35 7.50 -4.82
N LEU A 21 -4.36 7.55 -5.73
CA LEU A 21 -4.60 7.91 -7.12
C LEU A 21 -4.85 6.71 -8.03
N ARG A 22 -4.31 5.53 -7.70
CA ARG A 22 -4.26 4.37 -8.63
C ARG A 22 -5.12 3.20 -8.18
N CYS A 23 -5.17 2.87 -6.89
CA CYS A 23 -5.83 1.65 -6.40
C CYS A 23 -7.37 1.65 -6.51
N GLY A 24 -7.98 2.77 -6.94
CA GLY A 24 -9.43 2.90 -7.20
C GLY A 24 -9.82 2.98 -8.67
N GLU A 25 -8.87 2.93 -9.61
CA GLU A 25 -9.13 3.19 -11.03
C GLU A 25 -9.82 2.00 -11.72
N CYS A 26 -9.59 0.76 -11.28
CA CYS A 26 -10.06 -0.45 -11.96
C CYS A 26 -11.18 -1.21 -11.23
N HIS A 27 -11.28 -1.08 -9.91
CA HIS A 27 -12.29 -1.74 -9.08
C HIS A 27 -12.59 -0.91 -7.84
N LYS A 28 -13.50 -1.39 -7.00
CA LYS A 28 -13.83 -0.73 -5.73
C LYS A 28 -12.57 -0.53 -4.90
N TYR A 29 -12.47 0.66 -4.31
CA TYR A 29 -11.36 1.05 -3.47
C TYR A 29 -11.24 0.15 -2.23
N MET A 30 -10.13 -0.56 -2.10
CA MET A 30 -9.85 -1.46 -0.98
C MET A 30 -9.17 -0.69 0.14
N LEU A 31 -9.86 -0.57 1.28
CA LEU A 31 -9.32 0.10 2.48
C LEU A 31 -8.24 -0.78 3.13
N PRO A 32 -7.20 -0.20 3.77
CA PRO A 32 -6.10 -0.99 4.33
C PRO A 32 -6.57 -2.02 5.39
N GLN A 33 -7.61 -1.67 6.15
CA GLN A 33 -8.22 -2.56 7.15
C GLN A 33 -9.11 -3.67 6.57
N ALA A 34 -9.38 -3.67 5.26
CA ALA A 34 -10.25 -4.66 4.64
C ALA A 34 -9.57 -6.03 4.44
N LEU A 35 -8.24 -6.08 4.57
CA LEU A 35 -7.41 -7.26 4.40
C LEU A 35 -6.36 -7.31 5.52
N ASP A 36 -5.90 -8.52 5.81
CA ASP A 36 -4.72 -8.77 6.64
C ASP A 36 -3.43 -8.50 5.85
N VAL A 37 -2.29 -8.42 6.56
CA VAL A 37 -1.01 -8.05 5.95
C VAL A 37 -0.56 -9.07 4.90
N ASP A 38 -0.73 -10.36 5.17
CA ASP A 38 -0.40 -11.45 4.26
C ASP A 38 -1.29 -11.45 3.01
N GLU A 39 -2.57 -11.10 3.15
CA GLU A 39 -3.47 -10.91 2.02
C GLU A 39 -3.04 -9.72 1.14
N TRP A 40 -2.61 -8.61 1.75
CA TRP A 40 -2.02 -7.48 1.03
C TRP A 40 -0.73 -7.88 0.29
N GLU A 41 0.15 -8.64 0.94
CA GLU A 41 1.41 -9.14 0.35
C GLU A 41 1.18 -10.05 -0.85
N ASP A 42 0.17 -10.93 -0.82
CA ASP A 42 -0.19 -11.79 -1.96
C ASP A 42 -0.89 -11.02 -3.10
N ALA A 43 -1.73 -10.05 -2.77
CA ALA A 43 -2.52 -9.30 -3.74
C ALA A 43 -1.69 -8.24 -4.49
N MET A 44 -0.79 -7.54 -3.81
CA MET A 44 -0.07 -6.38 -4.38
C MET A 44 0.65 -6.66 -5.71
N PRO A 45 1.48 -7.72 -5.86
CA PRO A 45 2.20 -7.96 -7.12
C PRO A 45 1.25 -8.21 -8.30
N LYS A 46 0.09 -8.82 -8.03
CA LYS A 46 -0.95 -9.04 -9.05
C LYS A 46 -1.55 -7.70 -9.47
N MET A 47 -1.93 -6.86 -8.49
CA MET A 47 -2.59 -5.58 -8.76
C MET A 47 -1.67 -4.58 -9.46
N ILE A 48 -0.42 -4.47 -9.03
CA ILE A 48 0.59 -3.59 -9.66
C ILE A 48 0.79 -3.97 -11.12
N LYS A 49 0.93 -5.26 -11.41
CA LYS A 49 1.05 -5.77 -12.78
C LYS A 49 -0.19 -5.44 -13.62
N HIS A 50 -1.39 -5.64 -13.07
CA HIS A 50 -2.63 -5.33 -13.77
C HIS A 50 -2.83 -3.82 -14.02
N ALA A 51 -2.37 -2.98 -13.09
CA ALA A 51 -2.42 -1.52 -13.19
C ALA A 51 -1.29 -0.93 -14.06
N GLY A 52 -0.34 -1.76 -14.52
CA GLY A 52 0.80 -1.30 -15.32
C GLY A 52 1.78 -0.43 -14.54
N LEU A 53 1.89 -0.63 -13.22
CA LEU A 53 2.79 0.10 -12.32
C LEU A 53 4.12 -0.63 -12.17
N GLU A 54 5.15 0.08 -11.70
CA GLU A 54 6.50 -0.48 -11.52
C GLU A 54 6.69 -1.14 -10.14
N ALA A 55 7.70 -2.00 -10.01
CA ALA A 55 7.99 -2.69 -8.74
C ALA A 55 8.30 -1.74 -7.57
N ALA A 56 8.79 -0.52 -7.85
CA ALA A 56 8.97 0.50 -6.83
C ALA A 56 7.63 0.97 -6.23
N ASP A 57 6.56 1.01 -7.03
CA ASP A 57 5.21 1.33 -6.56
C ASP A 57 4.62 0.20 -5.74
N GLU A 58 4.86 -1.05 -6.11
CA GLU A 58 4.47 -2.23 -5.32
C GLU A 58 4.95 -2.11 -3.88
N LYS A 59 6.27 -1.93 -3.74
CA LYS A 59 6.89 -1.81 -2.43
C LYS A 59 6.38 -0.59 -1.66
N ALA A 60 6.22 0.55 -2.34
CA ALA A 60 5.78 1.78 -1.69
C ALA A 60 4.33 1.67 -1.18
N VAL A 61 3.40 1.16 -1.99
CA VAL A 61 2.00 0.97 -1.60
C VAL A 61 1.89 -0.05 -0.47
N LEU A 62 2.62 -1.17 -0.57
CA LEU A 62 2.63 -2.18 0.49
C LEU A 62 3.16 -1.62 1.81
N ASP A 63 4.30 -0.92 1.79
CA ASP A 63 4.86 -0.27 2.98
C ASP A 63 3.86 0.76 3.57
N TYR A 64 3.11 1.47 2.73
CA TYR A 64 2.07 2.40 3.17
C TYR A 64 0.88 1.71 3.84
N VAL A 65 0.26 0.71 3.21
CA VAL A 65 -0.93 0.04 3.79
C VAL A 65 -0.59 -0.67 5.11
N VAL A 66 0.59 -1.27 5.20
CA VAL A 66 1.10 -1.87 6.45
C VAL A 66 1.34 -0.78 7.51
N ALA A 67 1.96 0.35 7.14
CA ALA A 67 2.19 1.44 8.08
C ALA A 67 0.88 2.03 8.62
N VAL A 68 -0.19 2.09 7.81
CA VAL A 68 -1.53 2.51 8.26
C VAL A 68 -2.07 1.53 9.31
N LYS A 69 -1.98 0.21 9.07
CA LYS A 69 -2.43 -0.80 10.03
C LYS A 69 -1.65 -0.73 11.34
N THR A 70 -0.32 -0.71 11.26
CA THR A 70 0.57 -0.58 12.44
C THR A 70 0.30 0.70 13.23
N ASP A 71 0.04 1.84 12.58
CA ASP A 71 -0.23 3.09 13.29
C ASP A 71 -1.54 3.05 14.09
N ARG A 72 -2.50 2.24 13.65
CA ARG A 72 -3.81 2.01 14.28
C ARG A 72 -3.80 0.86 15.31
N GLY A 73 -2.71 0.10 15.40
CA GLY A 73 -2.54 -1.00 16.37
C GLY A 73 -3.13 -2.33 15.91
N GLU A 74 -3.28 -2.51 14.60
CA GLU A 74 -3.60 -3.79 13.94
C GLU A 74 -2.30 -4.51 13.52
#